data_AF-A0A0L7QJI8-F1
#
_entry.id   AF-A0A0L7QJI8-F1
#
_cell.length_a   1.000
_cell.length_b   1.000
_cell.length_c   1.000
_cell.angle_alpha   90.00
_cell.angle_beta   90.00
_cell.angle_gamma   90.00
#
_symmetry.space_group_name_H-M   'P 1'
#
loop_
_entity.id
_entity.type
_entity.pdbx_description
1 polymer ?
#
loop_
_entity_poly.entity_id
_entity_poly.type
_entity_poly.pdbx_seq_one_letter_code
_entity_poly.pdbx_strand_id
1 'polypeptide(L)'
;MNYLAGNRCTYAYAFFSKSSSYYALSCSGPDPVFIAIMDANHRQLYSWEDNGPLRRQLAARKQPVIKNLNVKANGYNNKVRLYMPPDFDEKKAYPLLINVYAGPNTIKITDEVTYGFEAYMVTNRSVIYGRIDGRGSAYKGSKMLFEIYRKLGTVEIEDQITVTRILQQTYSWIDPNRTAIWGWSYGGFATAMALATDRESVFKCGISVAPVTSWIYYGNFATR
;
A
#
# COMPACT_ATOMS: atom_id res chain seq x y z
N MET A 1 -15.00 -26.23 -2.89
CA MET A 1 -13.68 -26.05 -3.53
C MET A 1 -13.21 -24.63 -3.23
N ASN A 2 -12.01 -24.48 -2.66
CA ASN A 2 -11.54 -23.25 -2.01
C ASN A 2 -11.06 -22.20 -3.02
N TYR A 3 -11.87 -21.17 -3.27
CA TYR A 3 -11.58 -20.11 -4.26
C TYR A 3 -10.48 -19.11 -3.85
N LEU A 4 -9.89 -19.24 -2.65
CA LEU A 4 -8.85 -18.34 -2.13
C LEU A 4 -7.71 -19.13 -1.47
N ALA A 5 -7.36 -20.28 -2.04
CA ALA A 5 -6.20 -21.06 -1.65
C ALA A 5 -5.52 -21.55 -2.92
N GLY A 6 -4.30 -21.10 -3.17
CA GLY A 6 -3.53 -21.55 -4.33
C GLY A 6 -2.45 -20.57 -4.79
N ASN A 7 -2.45 -19.34 -4.29
CA ASN A 7 -1.33 -18.46 -4.53
C ASN A 7 -0.14 -18.87 -3.67
N ARG A 8 1.06 -18.71 -4.21
CA ARG A 8 2.30 -18.89 -3.45
C ARG A 8 2.33 -17.87 -2.32
N CYS A 9 2.67 -18.33 -1.11
CA CYS A 9 2.94 -17.42 0.00
C CYS A 9 4.17 -16.54 -0.32
N THR A 10 3.98 -15.22 -0.41
CA THR A 10 5.06 -14.27 -0.74
C THR A 10 5.32 -13.23 0.34
N TYR A 11 4.52 -13.21 1.39
CA TYR A 11 4.77 -12.40 2.59
C TYR A 11 4.51 -13.24 3.84
N ALA A 12 5.55 -13.47 4.65
CA ALA A 12 5.49 -14.39 5.76
C ALA A 12 6.42 -14.00 6.92
N TYR A 13 6.07 -14.49 8.10
CA TYR A 13 6.86 -14.44 9.31
C TYR A 13 7.17 -15.86 9.78
N ALA A 14 8.32 -16.05 10.42
CA ALA A 14 8.70 -17.33 11.01
C ALA A 14 9.08 -17.15 12.48
N PHE A 15 8.56 -18.03 13.34
CA PHE A 15 8.85 -18.06 14.77
C PHE A 15 9.47 -19.41 15.12
N PHE A 16 10.72 -19.41 15.54
CA PHE A 16 11.50 -20.63 15.77
C PHE A 16 11.33 -21.16 17.19
N SER A 17 11.34 -22.48 17.35
CA SER A 17 11.47 -23.11 18.65
C SER A 17 12.82 -22.77 19.29
N LYS A 18 12.96 -22.96 20.62
CA LYS A 18 14.20 -22.62 21.34
C LYS A 18 15.46 -23.29 20.77
N SER A 19 15.31 -24.50 20.20
CA SER A 19 16.40 -25.25 19.57
C SER A 19 16.40 -25.17 18.05
N SER A 20 15.54 -24.35 17.44
CA SER A 20 15.36 -24.24 15.99
C SER A 20 15.04 -25.55 15.28
N SER A 21 14.57 -26.56 16.02
CA SER A 21 14.13 -27.85 15.49
C SER A 21 12.81 -27.79 14.73
N TYR A 22 12.01 -26.75 15.02
CA TYR A 22 10.72 -26.47 14.39
C TYR A 22 10.55 -24.95 14.26
N TYR A 23 9.66 -24.54 13.37
CA TYR A 23 9.19 -23.16 13.32
C TYR A 23 7.71 -23.07 12.94
N ALA A 24 7.03 -22.06 13.48
CA ALA A 24 5.72 -21.66 13.00
C ALA A 24 5.89 -20.70 11.83
N LEU A 25 5.41 -21.09 10.64
CA LEU A 25 5.30 -20.24 9.46
C LEU A 25 3.94 -19.55 9.49
N SER A 26 3.93 -18.24 9.70
CA SER A 26 2.74 -17.40 9.51
C SER A 26 2.80 -16.78 8.13
N CYS A 27 2.03 -17.32 7.18
CA CYS A 27 1.87 -16.71 5.87
C CYS A 27 0.82 -15.61 5.95
N SER A 28 1.21 -14.36 5.71
CA SER A 28 0.32 -13.20 5.80
C SER A 28 -0.13 -12.68 4.43
N GLY A 29 0.19 -13.36 3.33
CA GLY A 29 -0.36 -13.02 2.02
C GLY A 29 0.33 -13.69 0.81
N PRO A 30 -0.25 -13.53 -0.39
CA PRO A 30 -1.37 -12.64 -0.72
C PRO A 30 -2.76 -13.24 -0.44
N ASP A 31 -2.84 -14.55 -0.23
CA ASP A 31 -4.08 -15.21 0.19
C ASP A 31 -4.37 -14.91 1.67
N PRO A 32 -5.61 -15.18 2.16
CA PRO A 32 -5.92 -15.10 3.57
C PRO A 32 -4.89 -15.83 4.44
N VAL A 33 -4.60 -15.26 5.61
CA VAL A 33 -3.53 -15.70 6.50
C VAL A 33 -3.66 -17.20 6.81
N PHE A 34 -2.54 -17.91 6.91
CA PHE A 34 -2.52 -19.24 7.52
C PHE A 34 -1.25 -19.43 8.37
N ILE A 35 -1.33 -20.33 9.34
CA ILE A 35 -0.22 -20.70 10.21
C ILE A 35 0.01 -22.19 10.09
N ALA A 36 1.24 -22.57 9.76
CA ALA A 36 1.68 -23.96 9.67
C ALA A 36 2.90 -24.21 10.58
N ILE A 37 2.96 -25.39 11.20
CA ILE A 37 4.16 -25.85 11.91
C ILE A 37 5.03 -26.64 10.94
N MET A 38 6.29 -26.25 10.86
CA MET A 38 7.28 -26.81 9.95
C MET A 38 8.40 -27.45 10.77
N ASP A 39 8.97 -28.55 10.27
CA ASP A 39 10.24 -29.08 10.78
C ASP A 39 11.46 -28.33 10.21
N ALA A 40 12.65 -28.65 10.72
CA ALA A 40 13.91 -28.07 10.26
C ALA A 40 14.23 -28.35 8.78
N ASN A 41 13.57 -29.34 8.15
CA ASN A 41 13.70 -29.65 6.72
C ASN A 41 12.62 -28.95 5.88
N HIS A 42 11.91 -27.98 6.45
CA HIS A 42 10.83 -27.22 5.80
C HIS A 42 9.63 -28.09 5.38
N ARG A 43 9.46 -29.27 5.99
CA ARG A 43 8.26 -30.07 5.78
C ARG A 43 7.18 -29.63 6.76
N GLN A 44 5.98 -29.40 6.23
CA GLN A 44 4.82 -29.08 7.05
C GLN A 44 4.41 -30.31 7.86
N LEU A 45 4.41 -30.16 9.18
CA LEU A 45 3.97 -31.19 10.12
C LEU A 45 2.50 -31.02 10.48
N TYR A 46 2.03 -29.78 10.58
CA TYR A 46 0.70 -29.47 11.07
C TYR A 46 0.18 -28.15 10.52
N SER A 47 -1.10 -28.10 10.15
CA SER A 47 -1.82 -26.86 9.87
C SER A 47 -2.42 -26.35 11.18
N TRP A 48 -1.89 -25.26 11.72
CA TRP A 48 -2.39 -24.70 12.99
C TRP A 48 -3.65 -23.87 12.77
N GLU A 49 -3.60 -22.91 11.86
CA GLU A 49 -4.73 -22.02 11.55
C GLU A 49 -4.83 -21.87 10.04
N ASP A 50 -6.01 -22.12 9.45
CA ASP A 50 -6.22 -22.07 8.00
C ASP A 50 -7.10 -20.88 7.58
N ASN A 51 -7.73 -20.18 8.52
CA ASN A 51 -8.73 -19.13 8.32
C ASN A 51 -9.92 -19.56 7.44
N GLY A 52 -10.32 -20.84 7.52
CA GLY A 52 -11.39 -21.42 6.70
C GLY A 52 -12.71 -20.62 6.68
N PRO A 53 -13.24 -20.15 7.84
CA PRO A 53 -14.43 -19.30 7.86
C PRO A 53 -14.26 -17.99 7.07
N LEU A 54 -13.14 -17.28 7.24
CA LEU A 54 -12.84 -16.05 6.51
C LEU A 54 -12.72 -16.30 5.01
N ARG A 55 -12.03 -17.37 4.60
CA ARG A 55 -11.91 -17.76 3.18
C ARG A 55 -13.28 -17.97 2.54
N ARG A 56 -14.20 -18.65 3.22
CA ARG A 56 -15.57 -18.85 2.71
C ARG A 56 -16.34 -17.54 2.58
N GLN A 57 -16.21 -16.63 3.55
CA GLN A 57 -16.85 -15.33 3.47
C GLN A 57 -16.31 -14.50 2.30
N LEU A 58 -15.00 -14.42 2.14
CA LEU A 58 -14.36 -13.66 1.07
C LEU A 58 -14.64 -14.24 -0.32
N ALA A 59 -14.70 -15.57 -0.46
CA ALA A 59 -15.06 -16.22 -1.71
C ALA A 59 -16.48 -15.86 -2.19
N ALA A 60 -17.38 -15.49 -1.28
CA ALA A 60 -18.73 -15.03 -1.59
C ALA A 60 -18.82 -13.51 -1.83
N ARG A 61 -17.70 -12.79 -1.89
CA ARG A 61 -17.64 -11.33 -2.12
C ARG A 61 -16.82 -11.01 -3.36
N LYS A 62 -17.22 -9.94 -4.06
CA LYS A 62 -16.38 -9.38 -5.12
C LYS A 62 -15.05 -8.91 -4.52
N GLN A 63 -13.95 -9.16 -5.24
CA GLN A 63 -12.60 -8.79 -4.81
C GLN A 63 -12.02 -7.72 -5.77
N PRO A 64 -11.19 -6.80 -5.28
CA PRO A 64 -10.45 -5.87 -6.14
C PRO A 64 -9.56 -6.59 -7.16
N VAL A 65 -9.43 -6.00 -8.35
CA VAL A 65 -8.39 -6.37 -9.31
C VAL A 65 -7.13 -5.57 -8.99
N ILE A 66 -6.01 -6.23 -8.70
CA ILE A 66 -4.76 -5.56 -8.33
C ILE A 66 -3.89 -5.35 -9.56
N LYS A 67 -3.46 -4.12 -9.80
CA LYS A 67 -2.48 -3.75 -10.83
C LYS A 67 -1.24 -3.14 -10.18
N ASN A 68 -0.11 -3.83 -10.31
CA ASN A 68 1.20 -3.35 -9.86
C ASN A 68 1.97 -2.72 -11.03
N LEU A 69 2.55 -1.55 -10.80
CA LEU A 69 3.26 -0.77 -11.82
C LEU A 69 4.54 -0.19 -11.22
N ASN A 70 5.49 0.13 -12.10
CA ASN A 70 6.61 1.02 -11.78
C ASN A 70 6.49 2.28 -12.64
N VAL A 71 6.39 3.43 -11.99
CA VAL A 71 6.29 4.73 -12.65
C VAL A 71 7.61 5.47 -12.47
N LYS A 72 8.29 5.75 -13.58
CA LYS A 72 9.53 6.52 -13.56
C LYS A 72 9.21 8.00 -13.38
N ALA A 73 9.63 8.57 -12.26
CA ALA A 73 9.47 9.99 -11.96
C ALA A 73 10.62 10.45 -11.07
N ASN A 74 11.06 11.70 -11.25
CA ASN A 74 12.07 12.35 -10.41
C ASN A 74 13.38 11.54 -10.29
N GLY A 75 13.76 10.83 -11.37
CA GLY A 75 14.96 9.99 -11.42
C GLY A 75 14.85 8.60 -10.80
N TYR A 76 13.69 8.23 -10.24
CA TYR A 76 13.47 6.94 -9.56
C TYR A 76 12.30 6.14 -10.14
N ASN A 77 12.32 4.83 -9.90
CA ASN A 77 11.19 3.94 -10.19
C ASN A 77 10.28 3.84 -8.96
N ASN A 78 9.16 4.55 -9.01
CA ASN A 78 8.16 4.59 -7.95
C ASN A 78 7.25 3.37 -8.10
N LYS A 79 7.05 2.62 -7.02
CA LYS A 79 6.21 1.41 -7.06
C LYS A 79 4.80 1.89 -6.82
N VAL A 80 3.88 1.45 -7.66
CA VAL A 80 2.47 1.83 -7.59
C VAL A 80 1.65 0.56 -7.53
N ARG A 81 0.67 0.53 -6.63
CA ARG A 81 -0.35 -0.51 -6.61
C ARG A 81 -1.72 0.16 -6.71
N LEU A 82 -2.47 -0.23 -7.72
CA LEU A 82 -3.86 0.17 -7.92
C LEU A 82 -4.76 -1.01 -7.60
N TYR A 83 -5.76 -0.77 -6.76
CA TYR A 83 -6.88 -1.67 -6.53
C TYR A 83 -8.03 -1.14 -7.37
N MET A 84 -8.47 -1.94 -8.33
CA MET A 84 -9.45 -1.56 -9.34
C MET A 84 -10.76 -2.34 -9.13
N PRO A 85 -11.91 -1.77 -9.53
CA PRO A 85 -13.19 -2.45 -9.40
C PRO A 85 -13.19 -3.87 -9.99
N PRO A 86 -13.94 -4.82 -9.41
CA PRO A 86 -14.04 -6.20 -9.90
C PRO A 86 -14.56 -6.29 -11.34
N ASP A 87 -15.40 -5.34 -11.74
CA ASP A 87 -16.01 -5.16 -13.06
C ASP A 87 -15.40 -3.97 -13.81
N PHE A 88 -14.09 -3.77 -13.63
CA PHE A 88 -13.32 -2.72 -14.26
C PHE A 88 -13.46 -2.76 -15.79
N ASP A 89 -13.73 -1.58 -16.37
CA ASP A 89 -13.90 -1.36 -17.80
C ASP A 89 -13.04 -0.16 -18.21
N GLU A 90 -12.03 -0.40 -19.03
CA GLU A 90 -11.09 0.64 -19.50
C GLU A 90 -11.77 1.78 -20.28
N LYS A 91 -13.02 1.60 -20.74
CA LYS A 91 -13.82 2.63 -21.42
C LYS A 91 -14.51 3.61 -20.46
N LYS A 92 -14.49 3.35 -19.15
CA LYS A 92 -15.10 4.21 -18.13
C LYS A 92 -14.04 5.01 -17.38
N ALA A 93 -14.39 6.21 -16.94
CA ALA A 93 -13.55 7.03 -16.07
C ALA A 93 -13.95 6.85 -14.60
N TYR A 94 -13.00 6.44 -13.77
CA TYR A 94 -13.20 6.18 -12.34
C TYR A 94 -12.52 7.26 -11.48
N PRO A 95 -13.11 7.63 -10.32
CA PRO A 95 -12.39 8.40 -9.31
C PRO A 95 -11.14 7.66 -8.83
N LEU A 96 -10.10 8.41 -8.48
CA LEU A 96 -8.87 7.89 -7.89
C LEU A 96 -8.70 8.40 -6.47
N LEU A 97 -8.49 7.50 -5.52
CA LEU A 97 -8.15 7.82 -4.14
C LEU A 97 -6.74 7.31 -3.82
N ILE A 98 -5.78 8.22 -3.68
CA ILE A 98 -4.43 7.90 -3.23
C ILE A 98 -4.38 7.80 -1.72
N ASN A 99 -3.95 6.66 -1.20
CA ASN A 99 -3.62 6.48 0.20
C ASN A 99 -2.14 6.65 0.45
N VAL A 100 -1.79 7.81 1.01
CA VAL A 100 -0.42 8.19 1.28
C VAL A 100 -0.02 7.84 2.72
N TYR A 101 1.23 7.43 2.90
CA TYR A 101 1.90 7.59 4.18
C TYR A 101 3.21 8.34 4.00
N ALA A 102 4.07 7.94 3.07
CA ALA A 102 5.29 8.65 2.65
C ALA A 102 6.30 8.97 3.78
N GLY A 103 6.11 8.42 4.98
CA GLY A 103 7.07 8.57 6.06
C GLY A 103 8.40 7.88 5.76
N PRO A 104 9.52 8.36 6.34
CA PRO A 104 10.83 7.72 6.19
C PRO A 104 10.80 6.24 6.55
N ASN A 105 11.50 5.43 5.78
CA ASN A 105 11.67 3.99 6.02
C ASN A 105 10.36 3.19 6.06
N THR A 106 9.32 3.65 5.36
CA THR A 106 8.03 2.94 5.29
C THR A 106 7.83 2.23 3.96
N ILE A 107 6.96 1.22 3.95
CA ILE A 107 6.54 0.49 2.75
C ILE A 107 5.02 0.33 2.80
N LYS A 108 4.31 0.77 1.77
CA LYS A 108 2.86 0.60 1.63
C LYS A 108 2.47 -0.56 0.72
N ILE A 109 3.39 -1.00 -0.15
CA ILE A 109 3.12 -2.01 -1.18
C ILE A 109 3.92 -3.28 -0.88
N THR A 110 3.36 -4.12 -0.01
CA THR A 110 3.79 -5.48 0.30
C THR A 110 2.80 -6.49 -0.27
N ASP A 111 3.12 -7.79 -0.23
CA ASP A 111 2.15 -8.84 -0.56
C ASP A 111 1.32 -9.28 0.65
N GLU A 112 1.40 -8.55 1.76
CA GLU A 112 0.53 -8.75 2.92
C GLU A 112 -0.92 -8.48 2.54
N VAL A 113 -1.81 -9.38 2.95
CA VAL A 113 -3.23 -9.26 2.67
C VAL A 113 -3.87 -8.26 3.63
N THR A 114 -4.67 -7.33 3.08
CA THR A 114 -5.44 -6.38 3.89
C THR A 114 -6.92 -6.46 3.52
N TYR A 115 -7.77 -6.28 4.52
CA TYR A 115 -9.21 -6.15 4.35
C TYR A 115 -9.66 -4.90 5.08
N GLY A 116 -9.94 -3.83 4.35
CA GLY A 116 -10.28 -2.57 4.98
C GLY A 116 -11.02 -1.61 4.05
N PHE A 117 -10.80 -0.33 4.33
CA PHE A 117 -11.43 0.77 3.61
C PHE A 117 -11.16 0.74 2.10
N GLU A 118 -9.97 0.26 1.69
CA GLU A 118 -9.61 0.08 0.28
C GLU A 118 -10.57 -0.88 -0.44
N ALA A 119 -10.91 -2.02 0.19
CA ALA A 119 -11.78 -3.01 -0.43
C ALA A 119 -13.18 -2.41 -0.63
N TYR A 120 -13.73 -1.77 0.40
CA TYR A 120 -15.05 -1.12 0.32
C TYR A 120 -15.12 -0.01 -0.75
N MET A 121 -14.11 0.86 -0.81
CA MET A 121 -14.07 1.94 -1.81
C MET A 121 -14.04 1.38 -3.25
N VAL A 122 -13.31 0.28 -3.44
CA VAL A 122 -13.16 -0.34 -4.75
C VAL A 122 -14.40 -1.15 -5.15
N THR A 123 -14.91 -1.99 -4.26
CA THR A 123 -15.99 -2.94 -4.59
C THR A 123 -17.39 -2.33 -4.52
N ASN A 124 -17.61 -1.36 -3.64
CA ASN A 124 -18.95 -0.80 -3.38
C ASN A 124 -19.13 0.62 -3.92
N ARG A 125 -18.03 1.35 -4.15
CA ARG A 125 -18.07 2.74 -4.64
C ARG A 125 -17.40 2.93 -6.00
N SER A 126 -16.83 1.87 -6.56
CA SER A 126 -16.12 1.90 -7.85
C SER A 126 -15.06 3.02 -7.90
N VAL A 127 -14.34 3.23 -6.79
CA VAL A 127 -13.22 4.17 -6.70
C VAL A 127 -11.93 3.36 -6.82
N ILE A 128 -11.06 3.75 -7.75
CA ILE A 128 -9.73 3.16 -7.83
C ILE A 128 -8.93 3.63 -6.63
N TYR A 129 -8.37 2.69 -5.89
CA TYR A 129 -7.57 2.99 -4.70
C TYR A 129 -6.09 2.79 -5.02
N GLY A 130 -5.27 3.81 -4.80
CA GLY A 130 -3.86 3.80 -5.16
C GLY A 130 -2.94 3.88 -3.94
N ARG A 131 -1.79 3.22 -4.01
CA ARG A 131 -0.65 3.40 -3.11
C ARG A 131 0.60 3.65 -3.92
N ILE A 132 1.48 4.54 -3.43
CA ILE A 132 2.72 4.93 -4.11
C ILE A 132 3.87 4.88 -3.11
N ASP A 133 4.86 4.02 -3.36
CA ASP A 133 6.13 3.99 -2.63
C ASP A 133 7.21 4.71 -3.46
N GLY A 134 7.46 5.98 -3.11
CA GLY A 134 8.45 6.88 -3.70
C GLY A 134 9.70 7.08 -2.84
N ARG A 135 10.46 8.16 -3.07
CA ARG A 135 11.65 8.52 -2.28
C ARG A 135 11.32 8.56 -0.79
N GLY A 136 12.27 8.13 0.05
CA GLY A 136 12.06 7.93 1.49
C GLY A 136 11.48 6.57 1.87
N SER A 137 10.92 5.81 0.93
CA SER A 137 10.40 4.45 1.20
C SER A 137 11.54 3.44 1.38
N ALA A 138 11.31 2.42 2.20
CA ALA A 138 12.28 1.36 2.45
C ALA A 138 12.33 0.30 1.32
N TYR A 139 13.29 -0.63 1.42
CA TYR A 139 13.51 -1.75 0.48
C TYR A 139 13.74 -1.38 -1.00
N LYS A 140 14.20 -0.15 -1.26
CA LYS A 140 14.59 0.33 -2.60
C LYS A 140 16.03 0.87 -2.68
N GLY A 141 16.87 0.43 -1.75
CA GLY A 141 18.26 0.87 -1.62
C GLY A 141 18.42 2.17 -0.84
N SER A 142 19.59 2.35 -0.24
CA SER A 142 19.91 3.50 0.63
C SER A 142 19.82 4.84 -0.10
N LYS A 143 20.17 4.88 -1.40
CA LYS A 143 20.08 6.10 -2.21
C LYS A 143 18.66 6.67 -2.20
N MET A 144 17.66 5.87 -2.56
CA MET A 144 16.25 6.31 -2.59
C MET A 144 15.70 6.57 -1.18
N LEU A 145 16.14 5.81 -0.17
CA LEU A 145 15.76 5.99 1.22
C LEU A 145 16.22 7.35 1.78
N PHE A 146 17.46 7.76 1.50
CA PHE A 146 18.06 8.96 2.10
C PHE A 146 17.80 10.26 1.32
N GLU A 147 17.12 10.23 0.17
CA GLU A 147 16.69 11.45 -0.53
C GLU A 147 15.86 12.40 0.36
N ILE A 148 15.13 11.83 1.33
CA ILE A 148 14.27 12.57 2.27
C ILE A 148 15.05 13.14 3.47
N TYR A 149 16.33 12.80 3.62
CA TYR A 149 17.14 13.19 4.78
C TYR A 149 17.26 14.71 4.88
N ARG A 150 16.86 15.26 6.04
CA ARG A 150 16.77 16.70 6.33
C ARG A 150 15.88 17.50 5.35
N LYS A 151 14.97 16.80 4.65
CA LYS A 151 14.10 17.35 3.60
C LYS A 151 12.68 16.77 3.69
N LEU A 152 12.21 16.47 4.89
CA LEU A 152 10.83 16.00 5.11
C LEU A 152 9.83 17.05 4.59
N GLY A 153 8.78 16.59 3.92
CA GLY A 153 7.76 17.41 3.28
C GLY A 153 8.11 17.86 1.86
N THR A 154 9.10 17.25 1.20
CA THR A 154 9.58 17.71 -0.11
C THR A 154 9.54 16.61 -1.17
N VAL A 155 10.62 15.83 -1.29
CA VAL A 155 10.84 14.84 -2.34
C VAL A 155 9.76 13.76 -2.38
N GLU A 156 9.30 13.33 -1.22
CA GLU A 156 8.26 12.31 -1.10
C GLU A 156 6.89 12.86 -1.49
N ILE A 157 6.65 14.16 -1.26
CA ILE A 157 5.41 14.85 -1.66
C ILE A 157 5.40 15.08 -3.17
N GLU A 158 6.53 15.53 -3.73
CA GLU A 158 6.74 15.69 -5.16
C GLU A 158 6.48 14.36 -5.90
N ASP A 159 6.91 13.23 -5.34
CA ASP A 159 6.67 11.90 -5.92
C ASP A 159 5.19 11.54 -5.91
N GLN A 160 4.44 11.82 -4.83
CA GLN A 160 2.99 11.56 -4.80
C GLN A 160 2.24 12.36 -5.86
N ILE A 161 2.55 13.65 -6.01
CA ILE A 161 1.92 14.53 -7.00
C ILE A 161 2.30 14.09 -8.41
N THR A 162 3.59 13.94 -8.69
CA THR A 162 4.11 13.65 -10.04
C THR A 162 3.66 12.29 -10.53
N VAL A 163 3.74 11.26 -9.69
CA VAL A 163 3.31 9.91 -10.06
C VAL A 163 1.80 9.89 -10.30
N THR A 164 1.00 10.54 -9.45
CA THR A 164 -0.46 10.62 -9.64
C THR A 164 -0.82 11.33 -10.95
N ARG A 165 -0.14 12.44 -11.27
CA ARG A 165 -0.30 13.12 -12.55
C ARG A 165 0.03 12.23 -13.75
N ILE A 166 1.13 11.49 -13.68
CA ILE A 166 1.51 10.55 -14.75
C ILE A 166 0.43 9.48 -14.90
N LEU A 167 -0.13 8.96 -13.80
CA LEU A 167 -1.24 7.99 -13.87
C LEU A 167 -2.47 8.58 -14.59
N GLN A 168 -2.88 9.81 -14.23
CA GLN A 168 -3.99 10.52 -14.88
C GLN A 168 -3.75 10.73 -16.39
N GLN A 169 -2.52 11.03 -16.79
CA GLN A 169 -2.15 11.24 -18.20
C GLN A 169 -2.03 9.94 -18.99
N THR A 170 -1.61 8.85 -18.33
CA THR A 170 -1.35 7.56 -18.97
C THR A 170 -2.63 6.75 -19.15
N TYR A 171 -3.58 6.88 -18.23
CA TYR A 171 -4.76 6.02 -18.16
C TYR A 171 -6.04 6.83 -18.29
N SER A 172 -6.71 6.72 -19.45
CA SER A 172 -7.99 7.39 -19.73
C SER A 172 -9.11 6.99 -18.77
N TRP A 173 -8.98 5.85 -18.10
CA TRP A 173 -9.91 5.36 -17.09
C TRP A 173 -9.70 5.95 -15.70
N ILE A 174 -8.70 6.81 -15.50
CA ILE A 174 -8.54 7.63 -14.30
C ILE A 174 -9.14 9.01 -14.57
N ASP A 175 -10.12 9.41 -13.77
CA ASP A 175 -10.73 10.72 -13.89
C ASP A 175 -9.90 11.80 -13.16
N PRO A 176 -9.24 12.73 -13.89
CA PRO A 176 -8.43 13.78 -13.27
C PRO A 176 -9.27 14.77 -12.45
N ASN A 177 -10.57 14.90 -12.72
CA ASN A 177 -11.47 15.78 -11.98
C ASN A 177 -12.06 15.12 -10.72
N ARG A 178 -11.82 13.82 -10.51
CA ARG A 178 -12.25 13.08 -9.31
C ARG A 178 -11.09 12.33 -8.67
N THR A 179 -9.96 13.02 -8.52
CA THR A 179 -8.77 12.48 -7.84
C THR A 179 -8.59 13.11 -6.46
N ALA A 180 -8.42 12.28 -5.43
CA ALA A 180 -8.27 12.69 -4.04
C ALA A 180 -7.08 11.98 -3.37
N ILE A 181 -6.58 12.55 -2.27
CA ILE A 181 -5.49 11.98 -1.46
C ILE A 181 -5.87 11.93 0.01
N TRP A 182 -5.50 10.86 0.71
CA TRP A 182 -5.72 10.77 2.15
C TRP A 182 -4.64 9.99 2.90
N GLY A 183 -4.44 10.32 4.17
CA GLY A 183 -3.47 9.65 5.02
C GLY A 183 -3.61 9.97 6.51
N TRP A 184 -2.97 9.13 7.33
CA TRP A 184 -2.97 9.20 8.80
C TRP A 184 -1.55 9.47 9.32
N SER A 185 -1.39 10.26 10.37
CA SER A 185 -0.09 10.56 11.03
C SER A 185 0.85 11.27 10.04
N TYR A 186 2.01 10.71 9.71
CA TYR A 186 2.85 11.25 8.63
C TYR A 186 2.09 11.30 7.30
N GLY A 187 1.19 10.34 7.03
CA GLY A 187 0.30 10.41 5.87
C GLY A 187 -0.65 11.61 5.92
N GLY A 188 -1.05 12.06 7.11
CA GLY A 188 -1.85 13.27 7.28
C GLY A 188 -1.02 14.52 6.95
N PHE A 189 0.23 14.59 7.43
CA PHE A 189 1.21 15.60 7.04
C PHE A 189 1.40 15.63 5.52
N ALA A 190 1.66 14.46 4.93
CA ALA A 190 1.89 14.32 3.49
C ALA A 190 0.67 14.72 2.66
N THR A 191 -0.54 14.40 3.13
CA THR A 191 -1.79 14.83 2.50
C THR A 191 -1.91 16.36 2.50
N ALA A 192 -1.67 17.00 3.64
CA ALA A 192 -1.74 18.46 3.76
C ALA A 192 -0.67 19.15 2.90
N MET A 193 0.57 18.64 2.93
CA MET A 193 1.67 19.15 2.12
C MET A 193 1.42 18.98 0.62
N ALA A 194 0.87 17.84 0.19
CA ALA A 194 0.51 17.62 -1.20
C ALA A 194 -0.50 18.67 -1.67
N LEU A 195 -1.59 18.88 -0.93
CA LEU A 195 -2.59 19.90 -1.28
C LEU A 195 -2.03 21.32 -1.26
N ALA A 196 -1.09 21.62 -0.36
CA ALA A 196 -0.46 22.94 -0.26
C ALA A 196 0.57 23.22 -1.37
N THR A 197 1.17 22.18 -1.96
CA THR A 197 2.27 22.30 -2.93
C THR A 197 1.89 21.88 -4.35
N ASP A 198 0.71 21.29 -4.54
CA ASP A 198 0.16 20.90 -5.83
C ASP A 198 -0.26 22.12 -6.66
N ARG A 199 0.66 22.59 -7.51
CA ARG A 199 0.44 23.72 -8.43
C ARG A 199 -0.33 23.34 -9.69
N GLU A 200 -0.45 22.04 -9.97
CA GLU A 200 -1.08 21.52 -11.18
C GLU A 200 -2.52 21.06 -10.92
N SER A 201 -3.02 21.22 -9.69
CA SER A 201 -4.35 20.78 -9.28
C SER A 201 -4.61 19.29 -9.58
N VAL A 202 -3.59 18.45 -9.39
CA VAL A 202 -3.67 16.99 -9.54
C VAL A 202 -4.72 16.41 -8.59
N PHE A 203 -4.76 16.88 -7.35
CA PHE A 203 -5.73 16.48 -6.33
C PHE A 203 -6.83 17.54 -6.18
N LYS A 204 -8.09 17.10 -6.17
CA LYS A 204 -9.27 17.97 -6.02
C LYS A 204 -9.73 18.11 -4.57
N CYS A 205 -9.41 17.12 -3.74
CA CYS A 205 -9.65 17.17 -2.31
C CYS A 205 -8.72 16.20 -1.58
N GLY A 206 -8.65 16.31 -0.25
CA GLY A 206 -7.96 15.31 0.55
C GLY A 206 -8.37 15.30 2.01
N ILE A 207 -7.99 14.22 2.71
CA ILE A 207 -8.36 13.95 4.10
C ILE A 207 -7.09 13.72 4.92
N SER A 208 -6.81 14.64 5.84
CA SER A 208 -5.64 14.61 6.73
C SER A 208 -6.07 14.19 8.14
N VAL A 209 -5.65 12.99 8.58
CA VAL A 209 -6.04 12.42 9.88
C VAL A 209 -4.86 12.44 10.84
N ALA A 210 -5.04 13.04 12.02
CA ALA A 210 -4.02 13.19 13.06
C ALA A 210 -2.62 13.61 12.51
N PRO A 211 -2.54 14.68 11.70
CA PRO A 211 -1.30 15.03 11.02
C PRO A 211 -0.23 15.49 12.00
N VAL A 212 1.03 15.15 11.68
CA VAL A 212 2.14 15.98 12.15
C VAL A 212 2.03 17.31 11.42
N THR A 213 1.96 18.43 12.14
CA THR A 213 1.86 19.78 11.53
C THR A 213 3.15 20.58 11.67
N SER A 214 3.98 20.24 12.66
CA SER A 214 5.33 20.76 12.79
C SER A 214 6.20 19.74 13.52
N TRP A 215 7.44 19.57 13.03
CA TRP A 215 8.42 18.65 13.62
C TRP A 215 8.83 19.06 15.04
N ILE A 216 8.66 20.33 15.43
CA ILE A 216 8.96 20.79 16.80
C ILE A 216 8.02 20.16 17.85
N TYR A 217 6.83 19.73 17.45
CA TYR A 217 5.85 19.09 18.33
C TYR A 217 5.94 17.56 18.30
N TYR A 218 6.82 17.01 17.48
CA TYR A 218 6.95 15.57 17.30
C TYR A 218 8.16 15.03 18.07
N GLY A 219 8.04 13.80 18.58
CA GLY A 219 9.00 13.23 19.53
C GLY A 219 10.45 13.30 19.05
N ASN A 220 11.36 13.74 19.93
CA ASN A 220 12.77 14.04 19.61
C ASN A 220 13.54 12.91 18.91
N PHE A 221 13.21 11.65 19.17
CA PHE A 221 13.86 10.49 18.52
C PHE A 221 13.53 10.36 17.03
N ALA A 222 12.39 10.88 16.59
CA ALA A 222 11.96 10.82 15.19
C ALA A 222 12.36 12.06 14.38
N THR A 223 12.84 13.12 15.04
CA THR A 223 13.04 14.46 14.44
C THR A 223 14.48 14.98 14.50
N ARG A 224 15.38 14.33 15.24
CA ARG A 224 16.82 14.67 15.30
C ARG A 224 17.68 13.71 14.48
#